data_AF-A0A951ASV6-F1
#
_entry.id   AF-A0A951ASV6-F1
#
_cell.length_a   1.000
_cell.length_b   1.000
_cell.length_c   1.000
_cell.angle_alpha   90.00
_cell.angle_beta   90.00
_cell.angle_gamma   90.00
#
_symmetry.space_group_name_H-M   'P 1'
#
loop_
_entity.id
_entity.type
_entity.pdbx_description
1 polymer ?
#
loop_
_entity_poly.entity_id
_entity_poly.type
_entity_poly.pdbx_seq_one_letter_code
_entity_poly.pdbx_strand_id
1 'polypeptide(L)'
;MLSAPMRHHPEANTCPHHFLTKEVSPYAPGHQPNYPGKSTWSYTDMVPEGRELMKIERILADVRAMLIDIIGAEYALSLDIGMDTAFEADLELESIEFVKLAMMLAERYGNRVDFVAFLADKTIDEIIEMTVGDVVTYIASCLALAGTVDG
;
A
#
# COMPACT_ATOMS: atom_id res chain seq x y z
N MET A 1 5.24 -68.16 -3.04
CA MET A 1 6.59 -68.52 -2.56
C MET A 1 7.24 -67.27 -2.00
N LEU A 2 7.61 -67.32 -0.72
CA LEU A 2 8.39 -66.30 -0.04
C LEU A 2 9.79 -66.21 -0.66
N SER A 3 10.33 -65.00 -0.75
CA SER A 3 11.74 -64.72 -0.47
C SER A 3 11.87 -63.29 0.07
N ALA A 4 12.08 -63.18 1.38
CA ALA A 4 12.94 -62.15 1.98
C ALA A 4 14.42 -62.64 1.83
N PRO A 5 15.50 -61.99 2.33
CA PRO A 5 15.57 -60.84 3.25
C PRO A 5 16.84 -59.92 3.09
N MET A 6 17.07 -59.08 4.11
CA MET A 6 18.38 -58.54 4.57
C MET A 6 19.02 -57.45 3.70
N ARG A 7 19.68 -56.40 4.18
CA ARG A 7 20.30 -55.98 5.48
C ARG A 7 20.78 -54.53 5.18
N HIS A 8 20.84 -53.53 6.05
CA HIS A 8 21.70 -53.34 7.22
C HIS A 8 21.45 -51.87 7.66
N HIS A 9 21.22 -51.62 8.95
CA HIS A 9 21.61 -50.35 9.60
C HIS A 9 23.13 -50.44 9.92
N PRO A 10 23.92 -49.34 10.03
CA PRO A 10 23.66 -48.21 10.94
C PRO A 10 24.18 -46.79 10.55
N GLU A 11 23.67 -45.83 11.33
CA GLU A 11 24.25 -44.58 11.87
C GLU A 11 25.31 -43.71 11.16
N ALA A 12 25.04 -42.41 11.31
CA ALA A 12 25.93 -41.30 11.64
C ALA A 12 26.11 -40.22 10.57
N ASN A 13 25.46 -39.08 10.87
CA ASN A 13 25.92 -37.71 10.66
C ASN A 13 27.23 -37.55 9.90
N THR A 14 27.20 -36.77 8.84
CA THR A 14 27.63 -35.37 8.85
C THR A 14 27.49 -34.85 7.43
N CYS A 15 26.70 -33.79 7.19
CA CYS A 15 27.09 -32.78 6.21
C CYS A 15 26.31 -31.48 6.42
N PRO A 16 26.96 -30.32 6.25
CA PRO A 16 26.55 -29.05 6.83
C PRO A 16 25.76 -28.19 5.84
N HIS A 17 25.20 -27.12 6.39
CA HIS A 17 24.53 -26.00 5.73
C HIS A 17 25.03 -25.65 4.32
N HIS A 18 24.10 -25.58 3.36
CA HIS A 18 24.11 -24.50 2.39
C HIS A 18 22.69 -24.17 1.93
N PHE A 19 22.38 -22.87 2.04
CA PHE A 19 21.24 -22.17 1.46
C PHE A 19 21.08 -22.49 -0.03
N LEU A 20 19.85 -22.66 -0.51
CA LEU A 20 19.23 -21.91 -1.64
C LEU A 20 17.99 -22.66 -2.18
N THR A 21 16.85 -21.99 -1.98
CA THR A 21 15.67 -21.86 -2.85
C THR A 21 15.15 -23.11 -3.58
N LYS A 22 13.98 -23.59 -3.14
CA LYS A 22 12.94 -24.04 -4.06
C LYS A 22 11.57 -23.54 -3.60
N GLU A 23 10.93 -22.77 -4.47
CA GLU A 23 9.50 -22.52 -4.45
C GLU A 23 8.75 -23.85 -4.51
N VAL A 24 7.79 -24.04 -3.60
CA VAL A 24 6.82 -25.12 -3.69
C VAL A 24 5.44 -24.53 -3.39
N SER A 25 4.61 -24.49 -4.42
CA SER A 25 3.20 -24.06 -4.43
C SER A 25 2.38 -24.68 -3.29
N PRO A 26 1.61 -23.90 -2.48
CA PRO A 26 0.95 -24.45 -1.30
C PRO A 26 -0.50 -24.92 -1.50
N TYR A 27 -1.15 -24.78 -2.66
CA TYR A 27 -2.51 -25.29 -2.86
C TYR A 27 -2.53 -26.75 -3.35
N ALA A 28 -2.11 -27.65 -2.46
CA ALA A 28 -2.52 -29.05 -2.50
C ALA A 28 -3.64 -29.27 -1.46
N PRO A 29 -4.86 -29.63 -1.85
CA PRO A 29 -5.94 -29.84 -0.88
C PRO A 29 -5.69 -31.14 -0.11
N GLY A 30 -5.44 -31.05 1.20
CA GLY A 30 -5.49 -32.21 2.10
C GLY A 30 -4.31 -32.44 3.06
N HIS A 31 -3.40 -31.50 3.25
CA HIS A 31 -2.37 -31.63 4.30
C HIS A 31 -2.15 -30.31 5.04
N GLN A 32 -2.56 -30.24 6.31
CA GLN A 32 -2.12 -29.19 7.23
C GLN A 32 -0.71 -29.56 7.73
N PRO A 33 0.32 -28.73 7.53
CA PRO A 33 1.60 -28.98 8.18
C PRO A 33 1.48 -28.71 9.69
N ASN A 34 1.80 -29.72 10.49
CA ASN A 34 1.94 -29.61 11.94
C ASN A 34 3.32 -29.00 12.25
N TYR A 35 3.34 -27.79 12.81
CA TYR A 35 4.58 -27.13 13.25
C TYR A 35 4.81 -27.32 14.75
N PRO A 36 5.83 -28.08 15.18
CA PRO A 36 6.15 -28.25 16.60
C PRO A 36 7.02 -27.09 17.09
N GLY A 37 6.40 -26.09 17.72
CA GLY A 37 7.12 -24.94 18.26
C GLY A 37 6.20 -23.87 18.86
N LYS A 38 5.27 -24.30 19.71
CA LYS A 38 4.32 -23.41 20.41
C LYS A 38 4.99 -22.64 21.55
N SER A 39 5.85 -21.68 21.23
CA SER A 39 5.83 -20.43 22.00
C SER A 39 4.59 -19.69 21.51
N THR A 40 3.72 -19.30 22.42
CA THR A 40 2.48 -18.57 22.16
C THR A 40 2.77 -17.30 21.36
N TRP A 41 2.78 -17.39 20.04
CA TRP A 41 2.64 -16.22 19.19
C TRP A 41 1.16 -15.89 19.19
N SER A 42 0.77 -14.87 19.94
CA SER A 42 -0.56 -14.32 19.78
C SER A 42 -0.60 -13.67 18.41
N TYR A 43 -1.63 -13.96 17.61
CA TYR A 43 -1.92 -13.24 16.37
C TYR A 43 -2.02 -11.71 16.57
N THR A 44 -2.13 -11.28 17.83
CA THR A 44 -2.23 -9.89 18.29
C THR A 44 -0.90 -9.14 18.37
N ASP A 45 0.28 -9.79 18.29
CA ASP A 45 1.59 -9.13 18.44
C ASP A 45 2.21 -8.65 17.11
N MET A 46 1.48 -8.81 16.00
CA MET A 46 1.89 -8.36 14.65
C MET A 46 0.86 -7.41 14.05
N VAL A 47 0.50 -6.37 14.80
CA VAL A 47 -0.23 -5.21 14.27
C VAL A 47 0.55 -3.96 14.65
N PRO A 48 1.39 -3.40 13.77
CA PRO A 48 1.86 -2.05 13.98
C PRO A 48 0.66 -1.13 13.70
N GLU A 49 0.00 -0.67 14.76
CA GLU A 49 -0.78 0.58 14.80
C GLU A 49 -1.76 0.80 13.62
N GLY A 50 -2.47 -0.27 13.22
CA GLY A 50 -3.40 -0.26 12.07
C GLY A 50 -4.71 0.51 12.27
N ARG A 51 -4.80 1.36 13.28
CA ARG A 51 -5.94 2.22 13.58
C ARG A 51 -5.36 3.44 14.30
N GLU A 52 -5.15 4.56 13.60
CA GLU A 52 -5.82 5.83 13.95
C GLU A 52 -5.30 7.02 13.14
N LEU A 53 -4.05 7.04 12.67
CA LEU A 53 -3.55 8.16 11.84
C LEU A 53 -3.02 7.61 10.52
N MET A 54 -3.75 7.83 9.44
CA MET A 54 -3.15 7.76 8.10
C MET A 54 -2.01 8.77 8.08
N LYS A 55 -0.80 8.29 8.32
CA LYS A 55 0.41 9.09 8.35
C LYS A 55 0.50 9.82 7.01
N ILE A 56 0.83 11.12 7.01
CA ILE A 56 0.92 11.96 5.81
C ILE A 56 1.66 11.25 4.66
N GLU A 57 2.70 10.48 5.00
CA GLU A 57 3.47 9.64 4.06
C GLU A 57 2.61 8.63 3.28
N ARG A 58 1.61 8.02 3.92
CA ARG A 58 0.68 7.08 3.30
C ARG A 58 -0.28 7.78 2.35
N ILE A 59 -0.80 8.94 2.75
CA ILE A 59 -1.70 9.75 1.91
C ILE A 59 -0.92 10.24 0.68
N LEU A 60 0.30 10.74 0.88
CA LEU A 60 1.19 11.13 -0.21
C LEU A 60 1.47 9.95 -1.16
N ALA A 61 1.73 8.74 -0.64
CA ALA A 61 1.93 7.56 -1.47
C ALA A 61 0.68 7.21 -2.29
N ASP A 62 -0.51 7.31 -1.70
CA ASP A 62 -1.77 7.08 -2.40
C ASP A 62 -2.02 8.15 -3.49
N VAL A 63 -1.83 9.44 -3.17
CA VAL A 63 -1.98 10.55 -4.15
C VAL A 63 -0.95 10.42 -5.27
N ARG A 64 0.32 10.12 -4.95
CA ARG A 64 1.37 9.85 -5.94
C ARG A 64 0.95 8.74 -6.88
N ALA A 65 0.42 7.62 -6.37
CA ALA A 65 -0.01 6.51 -7.21
C ALA A 65 -1.16 6.91 -8.15
N MET A 66 -2.11 7.73 -7.69
CA MET A 66 -3.20 8.26 -8.54
C MET A 66 -2.64 9.17 -9.64
N LEU A 67 -1.70 10.06 -9.30
CA LEU A 67 -1.10 10.96 -10.29
C LEU A 67 -0.32 10.20 -11.36
N ILE A 68 0.43 9.15 -10.98
CA ILE A 68 1.13 8.27 -11.92
C ILE A 68 0.14 7.61 -12.89
N ASP A 69 -1.03 7.17 -12.41
CA ASP A 69 -2.06 6.56 -13.25
C ASP A 69 -2.67 7.57 -14.23
N ILE A 70 -2.86 8.82 -13.79
CA ILE A 70 -3.46 9.90 -14.57
C ILE A 70 -2.51 10.40 -15.68
N ILE A 71 -1.26 10.73 -15.34
CA ILE A 71 -0.27 11.30 -16.28
C ILE A 71 0.45 10.23 -17.10
N GLY A 72 0.28 8.96 -16.72
CA GLY A 72 0.95 7.83 -17.35
C GLY A 72 2.29 7.49 -16.71
N ALA A 73 2.52 6.19 -16.53
CA ALA A 73 3.72 5.68 -15.87
C ALA A 73 5.01 6.08 -16.60
N GLU A 74 4.99 6.13 -17.94
CA GLU A 74 6.17 6.51 -18.72
C GLU A 74 6.64 7.95 -18.45
N TYR A 75 5.72 8.88 -18.28
CA TYR A 75 6.01 10.29 -17.98
C TYR A 75 6.44 10.45 -16.51
N ALA A 76 5.79 9.72 -15.60
CA ALA A 76 6.11 9.76 -14.19
C ALA A 76 7.50 9.21 -13.83
N LEU A 77 8.11 8.33 -14.66
CA LEU A 77 9.45 7.79 -14.41
C LEU A 77 10.55 8.87 -14.34
N SER A 78 10.31 10.02 -14.97
CA SER A 78 11.23 11.18 -14.95
C SER A 78 10.93 12.20 -13.85
N LEU A 79 9.88 12.01 -13.05
CA LEU A 79 9.40 12.98 -12.07
C LEU A 79 9.54 12.46 -10.64
N ASP A 80 9.92 13.34 -9.71
CA ASP A 80 9.81 13.05 -8.28
C ASP A 80 8.62 13.81 -7.67
N ILE A 81 7.49 13.11 -7.52
CA ILE A 81 6.21 13.68 -7.07
C ILE A 81 6.17 13.79 -5.53
N GLY A 82 6.72 14.87 -4.99
CA GLY A 82 6.77 15.18 -3.56
C GLY A 82 5.62 16.07 -3.07
N MET A 83 5.69 16.51 -1.81
CA MET A 83 4.74 17.47 -1.23
C MET A 83 4.79 18.85 -1.91
N ASP A 84 5.98 19.25 -2.39
CA ASP A 84 6.21 20.56 -3.01
C ASP A 84 5.88 20.60 -4.51
N THR A 85 5.58 19.44 -5.10
CA THR A 85 5.29 19.32 -6.53
C THR A 85 4.00 20.05 -6.88
N ALA A 86 4.11 21.04 -7.77
CA ALA A 86 3.01 21.83 -8.29
C ALA A 86 2.26 21.07 -9.39
N PHE A 87 0.91 21.12 -9.37
CA PHE A 87 0.12 20.42 -10.39
C PHE A 87 0.32 20.99 -11.78
N GLU A 88 0.38 22.31 -11.93
CA GLU A 88 0.55 22.93 -13.24
C GLU A 88 2.03 23.01 -13.64
N ALA A 89 2.89 23.55 -12.77
CA ALA A 89 4.27 23.83 -13.14
C ALA A 89 5.17 22.59 -13.26
N ASP A 90 4.94 21.54 -12.46
CA ASP A 90 5.78 20.34 -12.46
C ASP A 90 5.13 19.14 -13.16
N LEU A 91 3.81 18.98 -13.04
CA LEU A 91 3.09 17.84 -13.61
C LEU A 91 2.35 18.17 -14.91
N GLU A 92 2.28 19.45 -15.27
CA GLU A 92 1.54 19.94 -16.45
C GLU A 92 0.10 19.40 -16.49
N LEU A 93 -0.53 19.26 -15.31
CA LEU A 93 -1.81 18.59 -15.15
C LEU A 93 -2.95 19.43 -15.75
N GLU A 94 -3.68 18.87 -16.70
CA GLU A 94 -4.78 19.52 -17.39
C GLU A 94 -6.06 19.56 -16.53
N SER A 95 -6.97 20.50 -16.85
CA SER A 95 -8.25 20.64 -16.13
C SER A 95 -9.11 19.36 -16.13
N ILE A 96 -9.00 18.51 -17.17
CA ILE A 96 -9.74 17.24 -17.26
C ILE A 96 -9.17 16.21 -16.29
N GLU A 97 -7.88 16.28 -16.00
CA GLU A 97 -7.18 15.34 -15.13
C GLU A 97 -7.47 15.63 -13.66
N PHE A 98 -7.77 16.87 -13.31
CA PHE A 98 -8.36 17.19 -12.00
C PHE A 98 -9.69 16.48 -11.77
N VAL A 99 -10.53 16.32 -12.81
CA VAL A 99 -11.78 15.56 -12.70
C VAL A 99 -11.49 14.08 -12.44
N LYS A 100 -10.50 13.50 -13.13
CA LYS A 100 -10.07 12.11 -12.89
C LYS A 100 -9.54 11.95 -11.46
N LEU A 101 -8.69 12.87 -11.00
CA LEU A 101 -8.16 12.86 -9.62
C LEU A 101 -9.30 12.92 -8.60
N ALA A 102 -10.30 13.79 -8.81
CA ALA A 102 -11.48 13.89 -7.97
C ALA A 102 -12.22 12.55 -7.84
N MET A 103 -12.40 11.85 -8.97
CA MET A 103 -13.04 10.54 -9.01
C MET A 103 -12.24 9.49 -8.23
N MET A 104 -10.93 9.40 -8.46
CA MET A 104 -10.06 8.44 -7.78
C MET A 104 -10.00 8.69 -6.26
N LEU A 105 -9.97 9.96 -5.84
CA LEU A 105 -10.04 10.34 -4.43
C LEU A 105 -11.37 9.92 -3.79
N ALA A 106 -12.49 10.15 -4.48
CA ALA A 106 -13.80 9.73 -4.03
C ALA A 106 -13.92 8.19 -3.94
N GLU A 107 -13.38 7.45 -4.91
CA GLU A 107 -13.33 5.99 -4.88
C GLU A 107 -12.48 5.46 -3.71
N ARG A 108 -11.35 6.11 -3.42
CA ARG A 108 -10.41 5.67 -2.38
C ARG A 108 -10.85 6.03 -0.97
N TYR A 109 -11.29 7.26 -0.76
CA TYR A 109 -11.57 7.79 0.58
C TYR A 109 -13.07 7.85 0.90
N GLY A 110 -13.93 7.64 -0.10
CA GLY A 110 -15.37 7.71 0.01
C GLY A 110 -15.84 9.14 0.30
N ASN A 111 -17.00 9.25 0.96
CA ASN A 111 -17.62 10.53 1.29
C ASN A 111 -16.89 11.34 2.40
N ARG A 112 -15.68 10.91 2.78
CA ARG A 112 -14.85 11.63 3.76
C ARG A 112 -14.05 12.76 3.13
N VAL A 113 -13.77 12.68 1.83
CA VAL A 113 -12.97 13.66 1.09
C VAL A 113 -13.84 14.19 -0.05
N ASP A 114 -14.19 15.48 0.01
CA ASP A 114 -14.95 16.15 -1.05
C ASP A 114 -14.03 17.09 -1.83
N PHE A 115 -13.26 16.50 -2.75
CA PHE A 115 -12.27 17.25 -3.51
C PHE A 115 -12.91 18.31 -4.43
N VAL A 116 -14.15 18.10 -4.88
CA VAL A 116 -14.86 19.09 -5.71
C VAL A 116 -15.22 20.32 -4.87
N ALA A 117 -15.72 20.12 -3.65
CA ALA A 117 -15.96 21.23 -2.73
C ALA A 117 -14.66 21.97 -2.37
N PHE A 118 -13.55 21.23 -2.18
CA PHE A 118 -12.24 21.83 -1.93
C PHE A 118 -11.76 22.73 -3.08
N LEU A 119 -11.92 22.30 -4.33
CA LEU A 119 -11.59 23.12 -5.50
C LEU A 119 -12.52 24.33 -5.64
N ALA A 120 -13.81 24.17 -5.32
CA ALA A 120 -14.80 25.24 -5.46
C ALA A 120 -14.59 26.42 -4.48
N ASP A 121 -13.89 26.18 -3.37
CA ASP A 121 -13.55 27.22 -2.38
C ASP A 121 -12.30 28.05 -2.79
N LYS A 122 -11.55 27.59 -3.80
CA LYS A 122 -10.32 28.23 -4.26
C LYS A 122 -10.56 29.23 -5.39
N THR A 123 -9.72 30.26 -5.40
CA THR A 123 -9.55 31.15 -6.56
C THR A 123 -8.78 30.46 -7.69
N ILE A 124 -8.85 31.00 -8.90
CA ILE A 124 -8.08 30.45 -10.05
C ILE A 124 -6.58 30.48 -9.76
N ASP A 125 -6.05 31.57 -9.21
CA ASP A 125 -4.63 31.69 -8.89
C ASP A 125 -4.19 30.61 -7.88
N GLU A 126 -5.02 30.33 -6.86
CA GLU A 126 -4.75 29.27 -5.89
C GLU A 126 -4.85 27.85 -6.45
N ILE A 127 -5.61 27.64 -7.54
CA ILE A 127 -5.68 26.34 -8.22
C ILE A 127 -4.43 26.12 -9.07
N ILE A 128 -3.97 27.17 -9.77
CA ILE A 128 -2.75 27.16 -10.59
C ILE A 128 -1.51 26.89 -9.71
N GLU A 129 -1.42 27.56 -8.55
CA GLU A 129 -0.31 27.40 -7.60
C GLU A 129 -0.42 26.14 -6.71
N MET A 130 -1.46 25.33 -6.89
CA MET A 130 -1.73 24.22 -5.98
C MET A 130 -0.69 23.11 -6.08
N THR A 131 -0.30 22.60 -4.92
CA THR A 131 0.67 21.51 -4.79
C THR A 131 0.03 20.20 -4.37
N VAL A 132 0.75 19.10 -4.58
CA VAL A 132 0.41 17.79 -4.03
C VAL A 132 0.27 17.86 -2.49
N GLY A 133 1.10 18.66 -1.84
CA GLY A 133 1.08 18.85 -0.39
C GLY A 133 -0.21 19.47 0.14
N ASP A 134 -0.81 20.40 -0.62
CA ASP A 134 -2.11 20.99 -0.28
C ASP A 134 -3.21 19.92 -0.26
N VAL A 135 -3.22 19.05 -1.26
CA VAL A 135 -4.19 17.96 -1.38
C VAL A 135 -3.99 16.91 -0.29
N VAL A 136 -2.74 16.53 -0.02
CA VAL A 136 -2.40 15.59 1.06
C VAL A 136 -2.83 16.14 2.42
N THR A 137 -2.59 17.42 2.67
CA THR A 137 -2.97 18.10 3.92
C THR A 137 -4.48 18.20 4.07
N TYR A 138 -5.19 18.52 2.97
CA TYR A 138 -6.65 18.52 2.93
C TYR A 138 -7.22 17.14 3.28
N ILE A 139 -6.75 16.07 2.62
CA ILE A 139 -7.19 14.70 2.88
C ILE A 139 -6.92 14.30 4.34
N ALA A 140 -5.72 14.59 4.86
CA ALA A 140 -5.38 14.28 6.24
C ALA A 140 -6.33 14.95 7.24
N SER A 141 -6.68 16.22 7.00
CA SER A 141 -7.62 16.99 7.82
C SER A 141 -9.03 16.38 7.79
N CYS A 142 -9.52 16.02 6.60
CA CYS A 142 -10.79 15.33 6.42
C CYS A 142 -10.86 14.00 7.18
N LEU A 143 -9.78 13.19 7.12
CA LEU A 143 -9.73 11.90 7.79
C LEU A 143 -9.62 12.03 9.31
N ALA A 144 -8.93 13.07 9.80
CA ALA A 144 -8.88 13.36 11.24
C ALA A 144 -10.27 13.77 11.78
N LEU A 145 -11.04 14.56 11.03
CA LEU A 145 -12.40 14.93 11.40
C LEU A 145 -13.37 13.74 11.39
N ALA A 146 -13.25 12.83 10.42
CA ALA A 146 -14.11 11.64 10.36
C ALA A 146 -13.89 10.67 11.54
N GLY A 147 -12.71 10.68 12.16
CA GLY A 147 -12.40 9.84 13.34
C GLY A 147 -12.96 10.38 14.66
N THR A 148 -13.39 11.64 14.73
CA THR A 148 -13.89 12.27 15.97
C THR A 148 -15.41 12.28 16.09
N VAL A 149 -16.14 11.86 15.05
CA VAL A 149 -17.62 11.86 15.00
C VAL A 149 -18.26 10.49 15.24
N ASP A 150 -17.48 9.46 15.55
CA ASP A 150 -17.99 8.15 16.02
C ASP A 150 -17.88 8.08 17.55
N GLY A 151 -18.90 8.63 18.24
CA GLY A 151 -19.05 8.63 19.70
C GLY A 151 -20.41 8.12 20.13
#